data_AF-A0A127SPB2-F1
#
_entry.id   AF-A0A127SPB2-F1
#
_cell.length_a   1.000
_cell.length_b   1.000
_cell.length_c   1.000
_cell.angle_alpha   90.00
_cell.angle_beta   90.00
_cell.angle_gamma   90.00
#
_symmetry.space_group_name_H-M   'P 1'
#
loop_
_entity.id
_entity.type
_entity.pdbx_description
1 polymer ?
#
loop_
_entity_poly.entity_id
_entity_poly.type
_entity_poly.pdbx_seq_one_letter_code
_entity_poly.pdbx_strand_id
1 'polypeptide(L)' 'MLNKEKVSLGIAPIGWTNDDMPDLGKENTFEQTVSEMALARFTGSEEGGP' A
#
# COMPACT_ATOMS: atom_id res chain seq x y z
N MET A 1 -3.68 25.75 6.46
CA MET A 1 -4.27 24.39 6.35
C MET A 1 -4.20 23.96 4.89
N LEU A 2 -3.99 22.66 4.60
CA LEU A 2 -3.94 22.15 3.23
C LEU A 2 -5.32 22.20 2.56
N ASN A 3 -5.37 22.43 1.24
CA ASN A 3 -6.61 22.28 0.46
C ASN A 3 -6.92 20.78 0.31
N LYS A 4 -8.04 20.33 0.89
CA LYS A 4 -8.47 18.93 0.86
C LYS A 4 -8.62 18.36 -0.56
N GLU A 5 -9.02 19.18 -1.53
CA GLU A 5 -9.19 18.77 -2.93
C GLU A 5 -7.87 18.49 -3.64
N LYS A 6 -6.76 19.00 -3.09
CA LYS A 6 -5.40 18.79 -3.61
C LYS A 6 -4.63 17.71 -2.86
N VAL A 7 -5.25 17.06 -1.88
CA VAL A 7 -4.62 16.03 -1.04
C VAL A 7 -5.20 14.67 -1.41
N SER A 8 -4.33 13.76 -1.82
CA SER A 8 -4.64 12.34 -2.02
C SER A 8 -4.12 11.54 -0.83
N LEU A 9 -4.84 10.49 -0.44
CA LEU A 9 -4.44 9.61 0.65
C LEU A 9 -3.92 8.29 0.06
N GLY A 10 -2.67 7.97 0.37
CA GLY A 10 -2.07 6.67 0.11
C GLY A 10 -1.85 5.88 1.39
N ILE A 11 -1.54 4.59 1.24
CA ILE A 11 -1.16 3.69 2.34
C ILE A 11 0.07 2.89 1.92
N ALA A 12 1.01 2.70 2.83
CA ALA A 12 2.23 1.96 2.58
C ALA A 12 1.97 0.43 2.51
N PRO A 13 2.74 -0.33 1.72
CA PRO A 13 2.54 -1.77 1.54
C PRO A 13 3.01 -2.62 2.73
N ILE A 14 3.63 -2.02 3.76
CA ILE A 14 4.22 -2.73 4.91
C ILE A 14 3.23 -3.61 5.70
N GLY A 15 1.92 -3.35 5.57
CA GLY A 15 0.88 -4.19 6.14
C GLY A 15 0.65 -5.52 5.39
N TRP A 16 1.11 -5.63 4.15
CA TRP A 16 0.96 -6.79 3.27
C TRP A 16 2.26 -7.54 3.01
N THR A 17 3.40 -6.85 2.98
CA THR A 17 4.73 -7.44 2.77
C THR A 17 5.77 -6.71 3.62
N ASN A 18 6.86 -7.37 4.00
CA ASN A 18 7.92 -6.77 4.78
C ASN A 18 9.29 -7.01 4.15
N ASP A 19 9.95 -5.93 3.72
CA ASP A 19 11.23 -6.00 3.01
C ASP A 19 12.39 -6.50 3.90
N ASP A 20 12.36 -6.19 5.20
CA ASP A 20 13.36 -6.64 6.17
C ASP A 20 13.15 -8.11 6.62
N MET A 21 11.89 -8.57 6.57
CA MET A 21 11.45 -9.91 6.94
C MET A 21 10.59 -10.52 5.83
N PRO A 22 11.20 -10.98 4.71
CA PRO A 22 10.47 -11.40 3.51
C PRO A 22 9.48 -12.55 3.73
N ASP A 23 9.67 -13.36 4.77
CA ASP A 23 8.73 -14.42 5.13
C ASP A 23 7.37 -13.91 5.60
N LEU A 24 7.28 -12.64 6.04
CA LEU A 24 6.02 -12.00 6.43
C LEU A 24 5.32 -11.43 5.20
N GLY A 25 4.26 -12.12 4.77
CA GLY A 25 3.41 -11.63 3.68
C GLY A 25 3.87 -12.04 2.28
N LYS A 26 4.86 -12.94 2.16
CA LYS A 26 5.32 -13.51 0.87
C LYS A 26 4.25 -14.17 0.02
N GLU A 27 3.13 -14.55 0.63
CA GLU A 27 1.98 -15.12 -0.05
C GLU A 27 1.14 -14.07 -0.79
N ASN A 28 1.27 -12.79 -0.41
CA ASN A 28 0.52 -11.70 -1.03
C ASN A 28 1.18 -11.31 -2.35
N THR A 29 0.38 -11.14 -3.39
CA THR A 29 0.87 -10.55 -4.64
C THR A 29 0.73 -9.04 -4.60
N PHE A 30 1.45 -8.36 -5.48
CA PHE A 30 1.29 -6.92 -5.69
C PHE A 30 -0.15 -6.59 -6.10
N GLU A 31 -0.75 -7.38 -7.02
CA GLU A 31 -2.12 -7.17 -7.48
C GLU A 31 -3.15 -7.29 -6.36
N GLN A 32 -2.99 -8.26 -5.45
CA GLN A 32 -3.86 -8.37 -4.27
C GLN A 32 -3.70 -7.15 -3.38
N THR A 33 -2.46 -6.78 -3.07
CA THR A 33 -2.13 -5.61 -2.23
C THR A 33 -2.79 -4.34 -2.77
N VAL A 34 -2.59 -3.99 -4.04
CA VAL A 34 -3.21 -2.78 -4.62
C VAL A 34 -4.72 -2.87 -4.75
N SER A 35 -5.27 -4.08 -4.95
CA SER A 35 -6.72 -4.31 -4.98
C SER A 35 -7.36 -4.04 -3.62
N GLU A 36 -6.72 -4.50 -2.53
CA GLU A 36 -7.19 -4.28 -1.16
C GLU A 36 -7.05 -2.82 -0.72
N MET A 37 -5.97 -2.14 -1.13
CA MET A 37 -5.80 -0.70 -0.90
C MET A 37 -6.92 0.12 -1.58
N ALA A 38 -7.25 -0.22 -2.83
CA ALA A 38 -8.34 0.42 -3.56
C ALA A 38 -9.71 0.13 -2.92
N LEU A 39 -9.94 -1.12 -2.45
CA LEU A 39 -11.15 -1.50 -1.71
C LEU A 39 -11.31 -0.67 -0.42
N ALA A 40 -10.20 -0.40 0.27
CA ALA A 40 -10.13 0.46 1.45
C ALA A 40 -10.19 1.97 1.15
N ARG A 41 -10.39 2.38 -0.12
CA ARG A 41 -10.52 3.77 -0.59
C ARG A 41 -9.22 4.59 -0.54
N PHE A 42 -8.06 3.95 -0.50
CA PHE A 42 -6.80 4.63 -0.77
C PHE A 42 -6.62 4.85 -2.27
N THR A 43 -5.97 5.96 -2.62
CA THR A 43 -5.77 6.40 -4.01
C THR A 43 -4.35 6.15 -4.51
N GLY A 44 -3.50 5.51 -3.70
CA GLY A 44 -2.12 5.18 -4.06
C GLY A 44 -1.37 4.47 -2.94
N SER A 45 -0.15 4.06 -3.25
CA SER A 45 0.83 3.48 -2.33
C SER A 45 2.22 4.00 -2.72
N GLU A 46 3.15 3.97 -1.78
CA GLU A 46 4.57 4.02 -2.11
C GLU A 46 5.01 2.66 -2.68
N GLU A 47 6.16 2.65 -3.36
CA GLU A 47 6.80 1.41 -3.81
C GLU A 47 7.44 0.72 -2.60
N GLY A 48 7.10 -0.54 -2.37
CA GLY A 48 7.80 -1.42 -1.43
C GLY A 48 9.00 -2.08 -2.11
N GLY A 49 9.94 -2.62 -1.33
CA GLY A 49 11.08 -3.39 -1.83
C GLY A 49 10.68 -4.63 -2.67
N PRO A 50 11.67 -5.29 -3.30
CA PRO A 50 11.45 -6.33 -4.31
C PRO A 50 10.64 -7.54 -3.82
#